data_AF-A0A8T0UWE9-F1
#
_entry.id   AF-A0A8T0UWE9-F1
#
_cell.length_a   1.000
_cell.length_b   1.000
_cell.length_c   1.000
_cell.angle_alpha   90.00
_cell.angle_beta   90.00
_cell.angle_gamma   90.00
#
_symmetry.space_group_name_H-M   'P 1'
#
loop_
_entity.id
_entity.type
_entity.pdbx_description
1 polymer ?
#
loop_
_entity_poly.entity_id
_entity_poly.type
_entity_poly.pdbx_seq_one_letter_code
_entity_poly.pdbx_strand_id
1 'polypeptide(L)'
;MNSQSSPVVLLHLRRLDRFFKHQGLHSTAHTLERESMVYFDAAHLQKLVKDGRWEAAGTYLKGFSPLWEGEGTTQHYTSFLHKMQHHTMLAFLACRGKEGGHAASSLFWSNDDAFRKKFPEIAERNDLYRSMVSAQARASVNWEDIKLRTLEER
;
A
#
# COMPACT_ATOMS: atom_id res chain seq x y z
N MET A 1 -18.28 15.91 -1.05
CA MET A 1 -19.30 16.47 -0.12
C MET A 1 -18.97 15.99 1.29
N ASN A 2 -18.21 16.77 2.06
CA ASN A 2 -17.92 16.47 3.47
C ASN A 2 -19.06 17.02 4.32
N SER A 3 -20.01 16.15 4.69
CA SER A 3 -20.86 16.44 5.85
C SER A 3 -19.96 16.28 7.08
N GLN A 4 -19.57 17.39 7.71
CA GLN A 4 -18.78 17.31 8.95
C GLN A 4 -19.59 16.51 9.97
N SER A 5 -19.12 15.31 10.29
CA SER A 5 -19.77 14.44 11.26
C SER A 5 -19.80 15.13 12.62
N SER A 6 -20.96 15.11 13.29
CA SER A 6 -21.13 15.70 14.62
C SER A 6 -20.05 15.19 15.59
N PRO A 7 -19.50 16.04 16.47
CA PRO A 7 -18.52 15.61 17.48
C PRO A 7 -18.98 14.41 18.31
N VAL A 8 -20.29 14.30 18.53
CA VAL A 8 -20.91 13.17 19.21
C VAL A 8 -20.71 11.87 18.42
N VAL A 9 -20.88 11.90 17.10
CA VAL A 9 -20.69 10.73 16.22
C VAL A 9 -19.23 10.30 16.23
N LEU A 10 -18.28 11.25 16.14
CA LEU A 10 -16.85 10.96 16.20
C LEU A 10 -16.45 10.29 17.52
N LEU A 11 -16.99 10.78 18.65
CA LEU A 11 -16.76 10.17 19.96
C LEU A 11 -17.34 8.75 20.06
N HIS A 12 -18.53 8.51 19.51
CA HIS A 12 -19.12 7.16 19.47
C HIS A 12 -18.27 6.20 18.65
N LEU A 13 -17.79 6.62 17.47
CA LEU A 13 -16.93 5.79 16.62
C LEU A 13 -15.61 5.44 17.31
N ARG A 14 -14.98 6.38 18.03
CA ARG A 14 -13.75 6.10 18.82
C ARG A 14 -14.01 5.15 19.99
N ARG A 15 -15.15 5.29 20.67
CA ARG A 15 -15.52 4.37 21.76
C ARG A 15 -15.80 2.96 21.23
N LEU A 16 -16.47 2.86 20.08
CA LEU A 16 -16.76 1.60 19.42
C LEU A 16 -15.48 0.90 18.94
N ASP A 17 -14.54 1.64 18.34
CA ASP A 17 -13.21 1.12 17.99
C ASP A 17 -12.51 0.51 19.22
N ARG A 18 -12.43 1.29 20.31
CA ARG A 18 -11.78 0.82 21.54
C ARG A 18 -12.49 -0.39 22.14
N PHE A 19 -13.82 -0.42 22.07
CA PHE A 19 -14.61 -1.56 22.50
C PHE A 19 -14.26 -2.81 21.68
N PHE A 20 -14.23 -2.73 20.35
CA PHE A 20 -13.85 -3.85 19.50
C PHE A 20 -12.44 -4.35 19.80
N LYS A 21 -11.46 -3.46 19.98
CA LYS A 21 -10.09 -3.85 20.35
C LYS A 21 -10.05 -4.55 21.71
N HIS A 22 -10.81 -4.08 22.70
CA HIS A 22 -10.86 -4.70 24.01
C HIS A 22 -11.50 -6.10 23.99
N GLN A 23 -12.47 -6.32 23.11
CA GLN A 23 -13.10 -7.63 22.87
C GLN A 23 -12.27 -8.55 21.94
N GLY A 24 -11.07 -8.13 21.50
CA GLY A 24 -10.22 -8.90 20.59
C GLY A 24 -10.68 -8.87 19.12
N LEU A 25 -11.68 -8.06 18.76
CA LEU A 25 -12.23 -7.91 17.41
C LEU A 25 -11.40 -6.95 16.55
N HIS A 26 -10.09 -7.17 16.47
CA HIS A 26 -9.15 -6.26 15.79
C HIS A 26 -9.48 -6.05 14.31
N SER A 27 -9.89 -7.10 13.58
CA SER A 27 -10.24 -6.95 12.16
C SER A 27 -11.41 -5.99 11.95
N THR A 28 -12.42 -6.06 12.83
CA THR A 28 -13.58 -5.17 12.80
C THR A 28 -13.20 -3.75 13.18
N ALA A 29 -12.36 -3.59 14.20
CA ALA A 29 -11.81 -2.29 14.60
C ALA A 29 -11.07 -1.60 13.44
N HIS A 30 -10.13 -2.29 12.79
CA HIS A 30 -9.37 -1.71 11.67
C HIS A 30 -10.22 -1.46 10.42
N THR A 31 -11.31 -2.21 10.24
CA THR A 31 -12.30 -1.93 9.18
C THR A 31 -13.05 -0.64 9.49
N LEU A 32 -13.52 -0.47 10.72
CA LEU A 32 -14.18 0.75 11.19
C LEU A 32 -13.27 1.97 11.04
N GLU A 33 -12.00 1.88 11.45
CA GLU A 33 -11.00 2.93 11.28
C GLU A 33 -10.87 3.39 9.83
N ARG A 34 -10.68 2.44 8.91
CA ARG A 34 -10.51 2.69 7.47
C ARG A 34 -11.75 3.33 6.84
N GLU A 35 -12.94 2.83 7.18
CA GLU A 35 -14.19 3.27 6.57
C GLU A 35 -14.70 4.59 7.15
N SER A 36 -14.49 4.82 8.44
CA SER A 36 -14.91 6.05 9.11
C SER A 36 -13.88 7.17 8.99
N MET A 37 -12.60 6.85 8.75
CA MET A 37 -11.46 7.78 8.75
C MET A 37 -11.27 8.55 10.06
N VAL A 38 -11.90 8.11 11.17
CA VAL A 38 -11.93 8.86 12.44
C VAL A 38 -10.66 8.68 13.28
N TYR A 39 -9.97 7.56 13.08
CA TYR A 39 -8.75 7.21 13.81
C TYR A 39 -7.81 6.42 12.89
N PHE A 40 -6.55 6.83 12.86
CA PHE A 40 -5.48 6.15 12.15
C PHE A 40 -4.56 5.45 13.16
N ASP A 41 -4.53 4.12 13.12
CA ASP A 41 -3.70 3.29 13.98
C ASP A 41 -2.33 3.07 13.34
N ALA A 42 -1.37 3.94 13.66
CA ALA A 42 -0.01 3.85 13.15
C ALA A 42 0.70 2.54 13.57
N ALA A 43 0.38 2.00 14.75
CA ALA A 43 0.98 0.76 15.24
C ALA A 43 0.46 -0.44 14.43
N HIS A 44 -0.82 -0.44 14.07
CA HIS A 44 -1.39 -1.43 13.15
C HIS A 44 -0.72 -1.39 11.78
N LEU A 45 -0.59 -0.20 11.17
CA LEU A 45 0.09 -0.06 9.89
C LEU A 45 1.54 -0.54 9.97
N GLN A 46 2.28 -0.14 11.01
CA GLN A 46 3.66 -0.57 11.21
C GLN A 46 3.77 -2.09 11.34
N LYS A 47 2.82 -2.73 12.05
CA LYS A 47 2.75 -4.19 12.15
C LYS A 47 2.54 -4.83 10.78
N LEU A 48 1.57 -4.36 9.99
CA LEU A 48 1.32 -4.90 8.64
C LEU A 48 2.57 -4.80 7.75
N VAL A 49 3.29 -3.68 7.80
CA VAL A 49 4.54 -3.46 7.07
C VAL A 49 5.63 -4.43 7.53
N LYS A 50 5.85 -4.57 8.85
CA LYS A 50 6.87 -5.49 9.41
C LYS A 50 6.56 -6.96 9.11
N ASP A 51 5.29 -7.33 9.08
CA ASP A 51 4.83 -8.68 8.77
C ASP A 51 4.84 -8.97 7.25
N GLY A 52 5.30 -8.03 6.41
CA GLY A 52 5.30 -8.17 4.94
C GLY A 52 3.91 -8.21 4.31
N ARG A 53 2.88 -7.76 5.03
CA ARG A 53 1.48 -7.73 4.57
C ARG A 53 1.19 -6.45 3.77
N TRP A 54 1.95 -6.26 2.68
CA TRP A 54 2.00 -5.03 1.89
C TRP A 54 0.65 -4.60 1.29
N GLU A 55 -0.13 -5.55 0.77
CA GLU A 55 -1.45 -5.28 0.19
C GLU A 55 -2.44 -4.76 1.24
N ALA A 56 -2.46 -5.41 2.42
CA ALA A 56 -3.30 -5.01 3.53
C ALA A 56 -2.87 -3.63 4.07
N ALA A 57 -1.56 -3.37 4.18
CA ALA A 57 -1.03 -2.07 4.57
C ALA A 57 -1.45 -0.96 3.60
N GLY A 58 -1.34 -1.22 2.29
CA GLY A 58 -1.76 -0.29 1.24
C GLY A 58 -3.25 -0.01 1.26
N THR A 59 -4.08 -1.04 1.45
CA THR A 59 -5.54 -0.91 1.53
C THR A 59 -5.98 -0.14 2.76
N TYR A 60 -5.33 -0.38 3.91
CA TYR A 60 -5.58 0.37 5.13
C TYR A 60 -5.24 1.85 4.94
N LEU A 61 -4.03 2.16 4.45
CA LEU A 61 -3.59 3.54 4.24
C LEU A 61 -4.48 4.29 3.23
N LYS A 62 -4.90 3.62 2.15
CA LYS A 62 -5.72 4.22 1.09
C LYS A 62 -7.04 4.78 1.61
N GLY A 63 -7.63 4.17 2.64
CA GLY A 63 -8.85 4.70 3.26
C GLY A 63 -8.70 6.13 3.78
N PHE A 64 -7.48 6.54 4.13
CA PHE A 64 -7.18 7.86 4.65
C PHE A 64 -6.73 8.85 3.56
N SER A 65 -6.69 8.46 2.27
CA SER A 65 -6.22 9.33 1.17
C SER A 65 -6.85 10.73 1.12
N PRO A 66 -8.16 10.92 1.44
CA PRO A 66 -8.77 12.25 1.41
C PRO A 66 -8.20 13.20 2.48
N LEU A 67 -7.56 12.68 3.54
CA LEU A 67 -6.92 13.48 4.58
C LEU A 67 -5.59 14.09 4.14
N TRP A 68 -5.08 13.70 2.96
CA TRP A 68 -3.78 14.12 2.46
C TRP A 68 -3.88 15.03 1.23
N GLU A 69 -5.05 15.63 0.98
CA GLU A 69 -5.24 16.64 -0.07
C GLU A 69 -4.64 17.98 0.37
N GLY A 70 -3.56 18.43 -0.31
CA GLY A 70 -2.88 19.71 -0.03
C GLY A 70 -1.43 19.76 -0.57
N GLU A 71 -0.89 20.97 -0.81
CA GLU A 71 0.50 21.14 -1.28
C GLU A 71 1.51 20.60 -0.25
N GLY A 72 2.39 19.69 -0.67
CA GLY A 72 3.49 19.11 0.13
C GLY A 72 3.17 17.77 0.82
N THR A 73 2.08 17.66 1.56
CA THR A 73 1.66 16.42 2.26
C THR A 73 1.28 15.30 1.29
N THR A 74 0.77 15.66 0.11
CA THR A 74 0.42 14.73 -0.97
C THR A 74 1.64 13.95 -1.47
N GLN A 75 2.85 14.54 -1.50
CA GLN A 75 4.03 13.90 -2.09
C GLN A 75 4.56 12.76 -1.21
N HIS A 76 4.73 12.99 0.10
CA HIS A 76 5.20 11.94 1.02
C HIS A 76 4.22 10.77 1.10
N TYR A 77 2.91 11.07 1.17
CA TYR A 77 1.86 10.07 1.13
C TYR A 77 1.93 9.24 -0.17
N THR A 78 2.02 9.91 -1.32
CA THR A 78 2.09 9.24 -2.63
C THR A 78 3.34 8.39 -2.76
N SER A 79 4.51 8.90 -2.35
CA SER A 79 5.77 8.14 -2.34
C SER A 79 5.68 6.91 -1.45
N PHE A 80 5.09 7.04 -0.25
CA PHE A 80 4.94 5.92 0.68
C PHE A 80 3.95 4.86 0.17
N LEU A 81 2.82 5.28 -0.41
CA LEU A 81 1.87 4.38 -1.06
C LEU A 81 2.50 3.63 -2.24
N HIS A 82 3.26 4.33 -3.08
CA HIS A 82 4.00 3.72 -4.19
C HIS A 82 5.03 2.67 -3.70
N LYS A 83 5.72 2.93 -2.58
CA LYS A 83 6.62 1.93 -1.96
C LYS A 83 5.87 0.66 -1.52
N MET A 84 4.67 0.79 -0.94
CA MET A 84 3.87 -0.39 -0.58
C MET A 84 3.37 -1.18 -1.80
N GLN A 85 2.95 -0.48 -2.86
CA GLN A 85 2.55 -1.13 -4.11
C GLN A 85 3.72 -1.88 -4.76
N HIS A 86 4.91 -1.28 -4.75
CA HIS A 86 6.15 -1.89 -5.21
C HIS A 86 6.43 -3.21 -4.47
N HIS A 87 6.42 -3.19 -3.13
CA HIS A 87 6.69 -4.39 -2.33
C HIS A 87 5.60 -5.46 -2.46
N THR A 88 4.34 -5.04 -2.65
CA THR A 88 3.26 -5.96 -2.99
C THR A 88 3.58 -6.68 -4.30
N MET A 89 3.97 -5.95 -5.34
CA MET A 89 4.33 -6.54 -6.64
C MET A 89 5.49 -7.52 -6.53
N LEU A 90 6.55 -7.16 -5.80
CA LEU A 90 7.69 -8.07 -5.57
C LEU A 90 7.24 -9.37 -4.88
N ALA A 91 6.39 -9.28 -3.86
CA ALA A 91 5.84 -10.45 -3.17
C ALA A 91 5.00 -11.33 -4.11
N PHE A 92 4.17 -10.73 -4.97
CA PHE A 92 3.40 -11.46 -5.98
C PHE A 92 4.32 -12.17 -6.99
N LEU A 93 5.33 -11.47 -7.51
CA LEU A 93 6.29 -12.02 -8.44
C LEU A 93 7.07 -13.19 -7.81
N ALA A 94 7.62 -13.00 -6.62
CA ALA A 94 8.43 -14.01 -5.94
C ALA A 94 7.63 -15.27 -5.57
N CYS A 95 6.37 -15.12 -5.12
CA CYS A 95 5.65 -16.20 -4.43
C CYS A 95 4.50 -16.83 -5.22
N ARG A 96 4.03 -16.24 -6.33
CA ARG A 96 2.77 -16.67 -6.98
C ARG A 96 2.90 -17.27 -8.38
N GLY A 97 4.12 -17.62 -8.82
CA GLY A 97 4.31 -18.36 -10.07
C GLY A 97 3.59 -17.70 -11.28
N LYS A 98 2.67 -18.43 -11.94
CA LYS A 98 1.91 -17.91 -13.09
C LYS A 98 0.98 -16.75 -12.74
N GLU A 99 0.34 -16.77 -11.56
CA GLU A 99 -0.54 -15.67 -11.10
C GLU A 99 0.27 -14.39 -10.86
N GLY A 100 1.48 -14.51 -10.31
CA GLY A 100 2.41 -13.39 -10.14
C GLY A 100 2.79 -12.74 -11.46
N GLY A 101 3.03 -13.55 -12.50
CA GLY A 101 3.29 -13.06 -13.85
C GLY A 101 2.09 -12.34 -14.48
N HIS A 102 0.86 -12.85 -14.28
CA HIS A 102 -0.35 -12.17 -14.76
C HIS A 102 -0.60 -10.83 -14.06
N ALA A 103 -0.41 -10.77 -12.74
CA ALA A 103 -0.51 -9.53 -11.97
C ALA A 103 0.50 -8.47 -12.44
N ALA A 104 1.73 -8.89 -12.76
CA ALA A 104 2.78 -8.01 -13.30
C ALA A 104 2.41 -7.38 -14.65
N SER A 105 1.62 -8.07 -15.46
CA SER A 105 1.14 -7.56 -16.75
C SER A 105 -0.05 -6.59 -16.64
N SER A 106 -0.83 -6.65 -15.56
CA SER A 106 -2.14 -5.97 -15.45
C SER A 106 -2.20 -4.77 -14.49
N LEU A 107 -1.27 -4.66 -13.54
CA LEU A 107 -1.35 -3.69 -12.45
C LEU A 107 -0.91 -2.25 -12.79
N PHE A 108 -0.33 -1.99 -13.97
CA PHE A 108 0.14 -0.64 -14.35
C PHE A 108 -0.43 -0.21 -15.71
N TRP A 109 -1.51 0.58 -15.66
CA TRP A 109 -2.36 0.94 -16.80
C TRP A 109 -1.80 2.03 -17.73
N SER A 110 -0.82 2.84 -17.30
CA SER A 110 -0.15 3.78 -18.21
C SER A 110 1.37 3.62 -18.12
N ASN A 111 1.97 3.41 -19.29
CA ASN A 111 3.41 3.48 -19.53
C ASN A 111 3.64 4.16 -20.88
N ASP A 112 2.80 5.14 -21.21
CA ASP A 112 2.92 5.93 -22.44
C ASP A 112 4.14 6.86 -22.39
N ASP A 113 4.49 7.44 -23.54
CA ASP A 113 5.69 8.27 -23.67
C ASP A 113 5.67 9.50 -22.75
N ALA A 114 4.48 10.04 -22.47
CA ALA A 114 4.32 11.18 -21.55
C ALA A 114 4.61 10.77 -20.10
N PHE A 115 4.12 9.60 -19.67
CA PHE A 115 4.42 9.01 -18.37
C PHE A 115 5.91 8.68 -18.24
N ARG A 116 6.50 8.03 -19.25
CA ARG A 116 7.92 7.65 -19.27
C ARG A 116 8.84 8.86 -19.16
N LYS A 117 8.53 9.95 -19.87
CA LYS A 117 9.28 11.21 -19.78
C LYS A 117 9.16 11.86 -18.41
N LYS A 118 7.99 11.75 -17.76
CA LYS A 118 7.72 12.37 -16.47
C LYS A 118 8.25 11.55 -15.29
N PHE A 119 8.29 10.22 -15.41
CA PHE A 119 8.64 9.29 -14.33
C PHE A 119 9.53 8.14 -14.84
N PRO A 120 10.76 8.41 -15.30
CA PRO A 120 11.62 7.41 -15.95
C PRO A 120 11.94 6.22 -15.05
N GLU A 121 12.25 6.46 -13.77
CA GLU A 121 12.55 5.39 -12.80
C GLU A 121 11.35 4.47 -12.55
N ILE A 122 10.13 5.03 -12.55
CA ILE A 122 8.90 4.23 -12.36
C ILE A 122 8.63 3.40 -13.62
N ALA A 123 8.86 3.96 -14.79
CA ALA A 123 8.70 3.26 -16.06
C ALA A 123 9.68 2.09 -16.21
N GLU A 124 10.97 2.31 -15.93
CA GLU A 124 12.00 1.25 -15.96
C GLU A 124 11.62 0.09 -15.04
N ARG A 125 11.12 0.41 -13.85
CA ARG A 125 10.66 -0.58 -12.88
C ARG A 125 9.42 -1.35 -13.36
N ASN A 126 8.49 -0.69 -14.02
CA ASN A 126 7.34 -1.35 -14.63
C ASN A 126 7.77 -2.31 -15.75
N ASP A 127 8.77 -1.92 -16.54
CA ASP A 127 9.33 -2.76 -17.60
C ASP A 127 10.06 -3.98 -17.01
N LEU A 128 10.80 -3.80 -15.91
CA LEU A 128 11.39 -4.89 -15.14
C LEU A 128 10.31 -5.88 -14.68
N TYR A 129 9.20 -5.42 -14.10
CA TYR A 129 8.12 -6.32 -13.67
C TYR A 129 7.48 -7.08 -14.84
N ARG A 130 7.24 -6.41 -15.95
CA ARG A 130 6.68 -7.04 -17.17
C ARG A 130 7.63 -8.08 -17.75
N SER A 131 8.94 -7.94 -17.60
CA SER A 131 9.90 -8.95 -18.03
C SER A 131 9.83 -10.24 -17.18
N MET A 132 9.33 -10.15 -15.94
CA MET A 132 9.23 -11.25 -14.98
C MET A 132 7.95 -12.09 -15.10
N VAL A 133 7.28 -12.08 -16.26
CA VAL A 133 6.06 -12.88 -16.50
C VAL A 133 6.38 -14.39 -16.50
N SER A 134 7.58 -14.80 -16.92
CA SER A 134 7.99 -16.21 -16.95
C SER A 134 8.65 -16.67 -15.64
N ALA A 135 8.51 -17.97 -15.31
CA ALA A 135 9.13 -18.55 -14.11
C ALA A 135 10.66 -18.56 -14.19
N GLN A 136 11.21 -18.76 -15.39
CA GLN A 136 12.66 -18.75 -15.63
C GLN A 136 13.27 -17.37 -15.38
N ALA A 137 12.62 -16.30 -15.86
CA ALA A 137 13.08 -14.92 -15.64
C ALA A 137 13.09 -14.55 -14.15
N ARG A 138 12.11 -15.03 -13.38
CA ARG A 138 12.07 -14.81 -11.92
C ARG A 138 13.15 -15.59 -11.17
N ALA A 139 13.52 -16.77 -11.66
CA ALA A 139 14.57 -17.59 -11.05
C ALA A 139 15.99 -17.07 -11.34
N SER A 140 16.20 -16.34 -12.44
CA SER A 140 17.50 -15.75 -12.80
C SER A 140 17.83 -14.44 -12.07
N VAL A 141 16.90 -13.94 -11.26
CA VAL A 141 17.00 -12.63 -10.60
C VAL A 141 17.57 -12.77 -9.20
N ASN A 142 18.54 -11.93 -8.85
CA ASN A 142 18.96 -11.77 -7.47
C ASN A 142 17.97 -10.88 -6.72
N TRP A 143 17.09 -11.50 -5.92
CA TRP A 143 16.06 -10.79 -5.17
C TRP A 143 16.63 -9.86 -4.09
N GLU A 144 17.84 -10.11 -3.59
CA GLU A 144 18.48 -9.22 -2.60
C GLU A 144 18.87 -7.87 -3.22
N ASP A 145 19.26 -7.84 -4.49
CA ASP A 145 19.62 -6.59 -5.19
C ASP A 145 18.40 -5.74 -5.54
N ILE A 146 17.21 -6.35 -5.60
CA ILE A 146 15.94 -5.69 -5.92
C ILE A 146 15.20 -5.21 -4.67
N LYS A 147 15.50 -5.78 -3.49
CA LYS A 147 14.93 -5.28 -2.24
C LYS A 147 15.35 -3.83 -2.05
N LEU A 148 14.38 -2.93 -2.08
CA LEU A 148 14.59 -1.57 -1.60
C LEU A 148 14.95 -1.63 -0.10
N ARG A 149 16.09 -1.03 0.29
CA ARG A 149 16.50 -0.76 1.70
C ARG A 149 15.57 0.22 2.43
N THR A 150 14.29 0.17 2.13
CA THR A 150 13.26 1.12 2.56
C THR A 150 12.89 1.03 4.03
N LEU A 151 13.42 0.05 4.75
CA LEU A 151 13.22 -0.13 6.19
C LEU A 151 14.54 -0.17 6.99
N GLU A 152 15.70 -0.05 6.33
CA GLU A 152 17.02 -0.12 6.99
C GLU A 152 17.56 1.25 7.39
N GLU A 153 17.00 2.34 6.89
CA GLU A 153 17.28 3.68 7.38
C GLU A 153 16.53 3.88 8.71
N ARG A 154 17.25 3.58 9.82
CA ARG A 154 16.89 3.98 11.18
C ARG A 154 17.19 5.46 11.42
#